data_AF-A0A246JNJ3-F1
#
_entry.id   AF-A0A246JNJ3-F1
#
_cell.length_a   1.000
_cell.length_b   1.000
_cell.length_c   1.000
_cell.angle_alpha   90.00
_cell.angle_beta   90.00
_cell.angle_gamma   90.00
#
_symmetry.space_group_name_H-M   'P 1'
#
loop_
_entity.id
_entity.type
_entity.pdbx_description
1 polymer ?
#
loop_
_entity_poly.entity_id
_entity_poly.type
_entity_poly.pdbx_seq_one_letter_code
_entity_poly.pdbx_strand_id
1 'polypeptide(L)'
;MAGGRGAARAGDAPRRRQPPERLKEQAMRHGHFAGRSLTLWFSLFVATGAIAAAVYGAIGDKYNALGRENGPLGPALTDEANAPHGGRFNTFRNGYIYWHPDVGAFAVWGAIGAKWNQLGRVEYGYPITDELTTPDQRGRYNHFRAIQLPGKPESSIYWTPQTGAVAVYGAIRDKWASEGWERGRVGYPTADETADGAFRRTTFERGFIRWSAGTGAEVIPTGLAPHEGGGFAGNVVNGLVAYADLPTGGRAELFRDPTLFSPSELCARFLNQPGLDDTLRNALLSRIRPKLPRGFGIHSQSNHALGKSCAARAELWSRSVSIRLVVPHNRLFVRVTTPDGFPGGLDPNFAVTYDLVVRTSITFPDTVAGSVVQGPITVQGLNVSEPQTHSITGNLAIAVNDLIGFLGGPDLFAAMRQGGVAQMSGVNTGTAQLNQKLAQLRSSVPAGTRIDLMPEADLVAVVATTRPAPPGPR
;
A
#
# COMPACT_ATOMS: atom_id res chain seq x y z
N MET A 1 -77.86 64.76 -26.82
CA MET A 1 -77.47 66.02 -27.52
C MET A 1 -75.95 66.01 -27.58
N ALA A 2 -75.32 65.52 -28.65
CA ALA A 2 -75.12 66.15 -29.96
C ALA A 2 -74.06 67.29 -29.96
N GLY A 3 -73.00 67.08 -30.76
CA GLY A 3 -72.06 68.08 -31.31
C GLY A 3 -70.86 68.44 -30.42
N GLY A 4 -69.61 68.55 -30.89
CA GLY A 4 -69.03 68.47 -32.23
C GLY A 4 -67.65 69.16 -32.25
N ARG A 5 -66.72 68.59 -33.03
CA ARG A 5 -65.51 69.15 -33.70
C ARG A 5 -64.43 69.93 -32.89
N GLY A 6 -63.17 69.56 -33.13
CA GLY A 6 -61.99 70.41 -32.87
C GLY A 6 -60.68 69.66 -33.08
N ALA A 7 -59.78 70.19 -33.91
CA ALA A 7 -58.59 69.54 -34.45
C ALA A 7 -57.31 69.70 -33.61
N ALA A 8 -56.30 68.90 -33.98
CA ALA A 8 -54.86 69.20 -34.05
C ALA A 8 -53.89 68.76 -32.92
N ARG A 9 -52.74 68.28 -33.43
CA ARG A 9 -51.39 68.10 -32.84
C ARG A 9 -51.08 66.81 -32.07
N ALA A 10 -50.43 65.89 -32.79
CA ALA A 10 -49.57 64.85 -32.26
C ALA A 10 -48.23 65.46 -31.79
N GLY A 11 -47.80 65.08 -30.58
CA GLY A 11 -46.52 65.45 -29.98
C GLY A 11 -45.41 64.45 -30.31
N ASP A 12 -44.22 65.00 -30.48
CA ASP A 12 -42.97 64.40 -30.97
C ASP A 12 -42.37 63.28 -30.12
N ALA A 13 -41.73 62.33 -30.81
CA ALA A 13 -40.66 61.47 -30.32
C ALA A 13 -39.32 61.91 -30.96
N PRO A 14 -38.18 62.00 -30.25
CA PRO A 14 -36.92 62.35 -30.90
C PRO A 14 -36.09 61.13 -31.29
N ARG A 15 -35.74 61.10 -32.59
CA ARG A 15 -34.64 60.31 -33.20
C ARG A 15 -33.30 61.07 -33.08
N ARG A 16 -32.23 60.27 -32.89
CA ARG A 16 -30.85 60.34 -33.43
C ARG A 16 -30.24 61.70 -33.81
N ARG A 17 -28.99 61.94 -33.37
CA ARG A 17 -27.98 62.72 -34.11
C ARG A 17 -26.58 62.09 -34.01
N GLN A 18 -25.99 61.82 -35.18
CA GLN A 18 -24.53 61.73 -35.43
C GLN A 18 -24.01 63.14 -35.79
N PRO A 19 -22.70 63.43 -35.64
CA PRO A 19 -22.02 64.46 -36.40
C PRO A 19 -20.94 63.89 -37.35
N PRO A 20 -20.46 64.70 -38.32
CA PRO A 20 -19.86 64.22 -39.58
C PRO A 20 -18.33 64.38 -39.69
N GLU A 21 -17.74 63.66 -40.64
CA GLU A 21 -16.37 63.86 -41.14
C GLU A 21 -16.25 65.02 -42.16
N ARG A 22 -15.11 65.72 -42.16
CA ARG A 22 -14.22 65.95 -43.35
C ARG A 22 -12.98 66.82 -43.02
N LEU A 23 -11.79 66.20 -43.14
CA LEU A 23 -10.64 66.56 -44.00
C LEU A 23 -10.25 68.04 -44.29
N LYS A 24 -9.07 68.51 -43.83
CA LYS A 24 -7.81 68.72 -44.62
C LYS A 24 -6.76 69.68 -43.98
N GLU A 25 -5.50 69.27 -44.14
CA GLU A 25 -4.26 70.03 -44.39
C GLU A 25 -3.41 70.70 -43.28
N GLN A 26 -2.17 70.18 -43.21
CA GLN A 26 -0.86 70.88 -43.21
C GLN A 26 -0.37 71.63 -41.96
N ALA A 27 0.71 71.09 -41.37
CA ALA A 27 2.00 71.78 -41.29
C ALA A 27 3.14 70.79 -40.95
N MET A 28 4.05 70.55 -41.90
CA MET A 28 5.40 70.05 -41.63
C MET A 28 6.26 71.21 -41.14
N ARG A 29 7.08 71.00 -40.08
CA ARG A 29 8.46 71.54 -40.00
C ARG A 29 9.25 70.95 -38.81
N HIS A 30 10.39 70.36 -39.18
CA HIS A 30 11.68 70.22 -38.49
C HIS A 30 11.79 69.79 -37.02
N GLY A 31 12.56 68.72 -36.81
CA GLY A 31 13.24 68.44 -35.55
C GLY A 31 13.76 67.01 -35.45
N HIS A 32 14.92 66.73 -36.04
CA HIS A 32 15.71 65.55 -35.67
C HIS A 32 16.19 65.70 -34.23
N PHE A 33 15.82 64.79 -33.33
CA PHE A 33 16.61 64.48 -32.14
C PHE A 33 16.40 63.02 -31.72
N ALA A 34 17.52 62.42 -31.31
CA ALA A 34 17.76 61.01 -31.19
C ALA A 34 17.15 60.35 -29.94
N GLY A 35 16.89 59.05 -30.04
CA GLY A 35 17.12 58.09 -28.96
C GLY A 35 15.95 57.78 -28.03
N ARG A 36 15.24 56.68 -28.35
CA ARG A 36 14.89 55.53 -27.48
C ARG A 36 13.59 54.88 -27.95
N SER A 37 13.69 53.70 -28.55
CA SER A 37 12.55 52.86 -28.91
C SER A 37 11.81 52.40 -27.65
N LEU A 38 10.54 52.80 -27.50
CA LEU A 38 9.61 52.22 -26.55
C LEU A 38 8.61 51.35 -27.33
N THR A 39 8.84 50.04 -27.37
CA THR A 39 7.93 49.09 -28.01
C THR A 39 6.72 48.87 -27.09
N LEU A 40 5.61 49.53 -27.38
CA LEU A 40 4.32 49.29 -26.72
C LEU A 40 3.73 47.96 -27.23
N TRP A 41 3.70 46.96 -26.35
CA TRP A 41 2.97 45.71 -26.57
C TRP A 41 1.46 45.96 -26.53
N PHE A 42 0.78 45.84 -27.67
CA PHE A 42 -0.67 45.66 -27.68
C PHE A 42 -0.98 44.24 -27.20
N SER A 43 -1.33 44.09 -25.91
CA SER A 43 -1.91 42.84 -25.42
C SER A 43 -3.36 42.76 -25.90
N LEU A 44 -3.61 41.88 -26.85
CA LEU A 44 -4.94 41.45 -27.26
C LEU A 44 -5.55 40.63 -26.11
N PHE A 45 -6.41 41.23 -25.29
CA PHE A 45 -7.28 40.46 -24.40
C PHE A 45 -8.32 39.74 -25.26
N VAL A 46 -8.05 38.47 -25.61
CA VAL A 46 -9.11 37.55 -25.99
C VAL A 46 -9.90 37.26 -24.72
N ALA A 47 -11.04 37.93 -24.54
CA ALA A 47 -12.04 37.45 -23.60
C ALA A 47 -12.55 36.11 -24.13
N THR A 48 -11.97 35.01 -23.66
CA THR A 48 -12.56 33.69 -23.82
C THR A 48 -13.89 33.72 -23.09
N GLY A 49 -14.97 33.83 -23.85
CA GLY A 49 -16.32 33.66 -23.31
C GLY A 49 -16.40 32.28 -22.67
N ALA A 50 -16.45 32.24 -21.33
CA ALA A 50 -16.86 31.04 -20.63
C ALA A 50 -18.31 30.78 -21.05
N ILE A 51 -18.54 29.73 -21.84
CA ILE A 51 -19.88 29.24 -22.11
C ILE A 51 -20.43 28.82 -20.75
N ALA A 52 -21.39 29.57 -20.22
CA ALA A 52 -22.08 29.22 -18.99
C ALA A 52 -22.93 27.98 -19.27
N ALA A 53 -22.36 26.79 -19.05
CA ALA A 53 -23.11 25.55 -19.11
C ALA A 53 -24.25 25.60 -18.08
N ALA A 54 -25.48 25.28 -18.51
CA ALA A 54 -26.65 25.35 -17.66
C ALA A 54 -26.65 24.14 -16.71
N VAL A 55 -26.26 24.37 -15.46
CA VAL A 55 -26.42 23.40 -14.37
C VAL A 55 -27.70 23.75 -13.60
N TYR A 56 -28.74 22.93 -13.74
CA TYR A 56 -30.06 23.15 -13.13
C TYR A 56 -30.54 21.90 -12.38
N GLY A 57 -31.70 21.98 -11.73
CA GLY A 57 -32.25 20.89 -10.92
C GLY A 57 -31.31 20.44 -9.79
N ALA A 58 -31.40 19.16 -9.41
CA ALA A 58 -30.64 18.62 -8.28
C ALA A 58 -29.12 18.71 -8.46
N ILE A 59 -28.61 18.64 -9.69
CA ILE A 59 -27.18 18.81 -9.98
C ILE A 59 -26.78 20.28 -9.78
N GLY A 60 -27.61 21.22 -10.24
CA GLY A 60 -27.42 22.66 -10.01
C GLY A 60 -27.42 23.00 -8.53
N ASP A 61 -28.38 22.47 -7.77
CA ASP A 61 -28.47 22.68 -6.33
C ASP A 61 -27.23 22.15 -5.60
N LYS A 62 -26.70 20.98 -6.00
CA LYS A 62 -25.45 20.44 -5.46
C LYS A 62 -24.24 21.31 -5.81
N TYR A 63 -24.13 21.76 -7.06
CA TYR A 63 -23.04 22.65 -7.47
C TYR A 63 -23.06 23.98 -6.72
N ASN A 64 -24.26 24.52 -6.46
CA ASN A 64 -24.45 25.72 -5.66
C ASN A 64 -23.99 25.53 -4.22
N ALA A 65 -24.36 24.40 -3.60
CA ALA A 65 -23.97 24.06 -2.23
C ALA A 65 -22.45 23.89 -2.06
N LEU A 66 -21.74 23.51 -3.13
CA LEU A 66 -20.29 23.34 -3.13
C LEU A 66 -19.51 24.63 -3.46
N GLY A 67 -20.17 25.78 -3.59
CA GLY A 67 -19.51 27.07 -3.85
C GLY A 67 -19.28 27.39 -5.33
N ARG A 68 -19.98 26.69 -6.23
CA ARG A 68 -19.95 26.92 -7.68
C ARG A 68 -18.51 26.96 -8.24
N GLU A 69 -18.17 27.94 -9.07
CA GLU A 69 -16.87 28.03 -9.74
C GLU A 69 -15.69 28.29 -8.79
N ASN A 70 -15.96 28.79 -7.58
CA ASN A 70 -14.97 28.99 -6.52
C ASN A 70 -14.82 27.75 -5.62
N GLY A 71 -15.67 26.74 -5.83
CA GLY A 71 -15.67 25.47 -5.11
C GLY A 71 -14.62 24.47 -5.61
N PRO A 72 -14.56 23.26 -5.01
CA PRO A 72 -13.57 22.24 -5.36
C PRO A 72 -13.69 21.77 -6.82
N LEU A 73 -14.88 21.82 -7.41
CA LEU A 73 -15.15 21.36 -8.77
C LEU A 73 -14.69 22.33 -9.86
N GLY A 74 -14.60 23.62 -9.56
CA GLY A 74 -14.35 24.67 -10.55
C GLY A 74 -15.51 24.84 -11.56
N PRO A 75 -15.30 25.58 -12.67
CA PRO A 75 -16.36 25.87 -13.63
C PRO A 75 -16.90 24.60 -14.30
N ALA A 76 -18.22 24.60 -14.59
CA ALA A 76 -18.86 23.58 -15.40
C ALA A 76 -18.32 23.60 -16.85
N LEU A 77 -18.05 22.42 -17.40
CA LEU A 77 -17.53 22.24 -18.75
C LEU A 77 -18.59 21.72 -19.73
N THR A 78 -19.64 21.08 -19.22
CA THR A 78 -20.71 20.52 -20.03
C THR A 78 -22.07 20.92 -19.46
N ASP A 79 -23.07 21.00 -20.34
CA ASP A 79 -24.46 20.93 -19.93
C ASP A 79 -24.78 19.54 -19.33
N GLU A 80 -25.95 19.42 -18.73
CA GLU A 80 -26.41 18.18 -18.13
C GLU A 80 -26.68 17.11 -19.19
N ALA A 81 -25.99 15.96 -19.06
CA ALA A 81 -26.04 14.85 -20.00
C ALA A 81 -26.63 13.58 -19.34
N ASN A 82 -27.08 12.64 -20.18
CA ASN A 82 -27.54 11.32 -19.71
C ASN A 82 -26.35 10.48 -19.23
N ALA A 83 -26.52 9.82 -18.08
CA ALA A 83 -25.63 8.78 -17.60
C ALA A 83 -26.32 7.40 -17.71
N PRO A 84 -25.54 6.30 -17.88
CA PRO A 84 -26.08 4.94 -17.93
C PRO A 84 -27.03 4.60 -16.77
N HIS A 85 -27.93 3.64 -16.98
CA HIS A 85 -28.86 3.16 -15.94
C HIS A 85 -29.83 4.22 -15.40
N GLY A 86 -30.16 5.24 -16.21
CA GLY A 86 -31.24 6.20 -15.90
C GLY A 86 -30.82 7.44 -15.12
N GLY A 87 -29.51 7.71 -15.01
CA GLY A 87 -29.01 8.90 -14.32
C GLY A 87 -28.68 10.07 -15.24
N ARG A 88 -28.18 11.14 -14.63
CA ARG A 88 -27.79 12.40 -15.26
C ARG A 88 -26.46 12.87 -14.69
N PHE A 89 -25.67 13.63 -15.43
CA PHE A 89 -24.42 14.19 -14.90
C PHE A 89 -23.97 15.47 -15.60
N ASN A 90 -23.15 16.25 -14.90
CA ASN A 90 -22.34 17.32 -15.49
C ASN A 90 -20.85 17.06 -15.22
N THR A 91 -20.02 17.47 -16.17
CA THR A 91 -18.56 17.51 -16.00
C THR A 91 -18.11 18.91 -15.63
N PHE A 92 -17.21 19.00 -14.66
CA PHE A 92 -16.58 20.22 -14.19
C PHE A 92 -15.07 20.12 -14.39
N ARG A 93 -14.37 21.24 -14.27
CA ARG A 93 -12.91 21.27 -14.48
C ARG A 93 -12.16 20.23 -13.66
N ASN A 94 -12.55 20.05 -12.38
CA ASN A 94 -11.82 19.20 -11.44
C ASN A 94 -12.58 17.93 -11.03
N GLY A 95 -13.77 17.68 -11.57
CA GLY A 95 -14.60 16.55 -11.13
C GLY A 95 -15.95 16.46 -11.82
N TYR A 96 -16.85 15.72 -11.20
CA TYR A 96 -18.17 15.42 -11.75
C TYR A 96 -19.23 15.55 -10.68
N ILE A 97 -20.46 15.87 -11.08
CA ILE A 97 -21.66 15.64 -10.27
C ILE A 97 -22.56 14.69 -11.04
N TYR A 98 -22.91 13.58 -10.41
CA TYR A 98 -23.83 12.59 -10.94
C TYR A 98 -25.11 12.58 -10.11
N TRP A 99 -26.25 12.44 -10.77
CA TRP A 99 -27.56 12.28 -10.17
C TRP A 99 -28.25 11.01 -10.67
N HIS A 100 -28.97 10.34 -9.79
CA HIS A 100 -29.90 9.27 -10.15
C HIS A 100 -31.11 9.29 -9.18
N PRO A 101 -32.34 8.99 -9.63
CA PRO A 101 -33.54 9.09 -8.78
C PRO A 101 -33.45 8.30 -7.47
N ASP A 102 -32.76 7.15 -7.47
CA ASP A 102 -32.63 6.30 -6.28
C ASP A 102 -31.64 6.81 -5.21
N VAL A 103 -30.74 7.73 -5.56
CA VAL A 103 -29.66 8.16 -4.65
C VAL A 103 -29.54 9.68 -4.51
N GLY A 104 -29.96 10.46 -5.50
CA GLY A 104 -29.79 11.91 -5.52
C GLY A 104 -28.51 12.35 -6.24
N ALA A 105 -28.14 13.63 -6.08
CA ALA A 105 -26.98 14.24 -6.74
C ALA A 105 -25.78 14.31 -5.81
N PHE A 106 -24.62 13.79 -6.25
CA PHE A 106 -23.38 13.81 -5.48
C PHE A 106 -22.16 14.09 -6.35
N ALA A 107 -21.18 14.71 -5.71
CA ALA A 107 -19.95 15.16 -6.35
C ALA A 107 -18.78 14.20 -6.07
N VAL A 108 -17.97 13.97 -7.11
CA VAL A 108 -16.73 13.17 -7.04
C VAL A 108 -15.63 13.91 -7.78
N TRP A 109 -14.50 14.16 -7.13
CA TRP A 109 -13.39 14.94 -7.69
C TRP A 109 -12.02 14.43 -7.23
N GLY A 110 -10.96 15.09 -7.67
CA GLY A 110 -9.59 14.83 -7.20
C GLY A 110 -9.13 13.39 -7.45
N ALA A 111 -8.33 12.86 -6.51
CA ALA A 111 -7.75 11.52 -6.62
C ALA A 111 -8.82 10.40 -6.59
N ILE A 112 -9.90 10.60 -5.81
CA ILE A 112 -11.01 9.65 -5.77
C ILE A 112 -11.75 9.64 -7.11
N GLY A 113 -12.02 10.81 -7.69
CA GLY A 113 -12.63 10.93 -9.01
C GLY A 113 -11.77 10.33 -10.12
N ALA A 114 -10.45 10.49 -10.05
CA ALA A 114 -9.53 9.85 -10.98
C ALA A 114 -9.59 8.32 -10.87
N LYS A 115 -9.60 7.76 -9.65
CA LYS A 115 -9.73 6.31 -9.42
C LYS A 115 -11.09 5.78 -9.89
N TRP A 116 -12.18 6.47 -9.56
CA TRP A 116 -13.52 6.11 -10.00
C TRP A 116 -13.65 6.09 -11.53
N ASN A 117 -13.00 7.04 -12.22
CA ASN A 117 -12.94 7.05 -13.68
C ASN A 117 -12.22 5.81 -14.24
N GLN A 118 -11.11 5.39 -13.62
CA GLN A 118 -10.37 4.17 -14.02
C GLN A 118 -11.21 2.90 -13.84
N LEU A 119 -12.12 2.90 -12.86
CA LEU A 119 -13.00 1.77 -12.56
C LEU A 119 -14.29 1.74 -13.40
N GLY A 120 -14.40 2.60 -14.42
CA GLY A 120 -15.57 2.63 -15.31
C GLY A 120 -16.76 3.46 -14.78
N ARG A 121 -16.53 4.34 -13.80
CA ARG A 121 -17.53 5.28 -13.26
C ARG A 121 -18.79 4.58 -12.77
N VAL A 122 -19.94 4.84 -13.41
CA VAL A 122 -21.24 4.31 -13.01
C VAL A 122 -21.33 2.80 -13.09
N GLU A 123 -20.45 2.14 -13.86
CA GLU A 123 -20.32 0.69 -13.84
C GLU A 123 -19.75 0.17 -12.51
N TYR A 124 -18.88 0.95 -11.84
CA TYR A 124 -18.50 0.69 -10.44
C TYR A 124 -19.61 1.09 -9.46
N GLY A 125 -20.37 2.13 -9.80
CA GLY A 125 -21.56 2.56 -9.08
C GLY A 125 -21.76 4.08 -9.12
N TYR A 126 -22.99 4.52 -8.84
CA TYR A 126 -23.31 5.93 -8.64
C TYR A 126 -22.83 6.39 -7.26
N PRO A 127 -22.27 7.60 -7.12
CA PRO A 127 -21.92 8.14 -5.81
C PRO A 127 -23.17 8.29 -4.94
N ILE A 128 -23.04 7.97 -3.66
CA ILE A 128 -24.10 8.13 -2.63
C ILE A 128 -23.67 9.06 -1.49
N THR A 129 -22.46 9.61 -1.58
CA THR A 129 -21.94 10.70 -0.75
C THR A 129 -21.14 11.65 -1.62
N ASP A 130 -20.98 12.89 -1.17
CA ASP A 130 -19.89 13.76 -1.66
C ASP A 130 -18.54 13.24 -1.14
N GLU A 131 -17.43 13.87 -1.53
CA GLU A 131 -16.13 13.59 -0.93
C GLU A 131 -16.12 14.12 0.51
N LEU A 132 -16.12 13.19 1.47
CA LEU A 132 -16.17 13.51 2.90
C LEU A 132 -14.82 13.30 3.57
N THR A 133 -14.53 14.11 4.60
CA THR A 133 -13.41 13.85 5.51
C THR A 133 -13.74 12.67 6.40
N THR A 134 -12.77 11.76 6.55
CA THR A 134 -12.90 10.64 7.48
C THR A 134 -13.00 11.15 8.93
N PRO A 135 -13.71 10.41 9.81
CA PRO A 135 -13.84 10.78 11.23
C PRO A 135 -12.53 11.09 11.95
N ASP A 136 -11.45 10.37 11.64
CA ASP A 136 -10.11 10.57 12.21
C ASP A 136 -9.31 11.73 11.58
N GLN A 137 -9.92 12.45 10.64
CA GLN A 137 -9.34 13.61 9.91
C GLN A 137 -8.11 13.31 9.06
N ARG A 138 -7.74 12.03 8.86
CA ARG A 138 -6.53 11.64 8.10
C ARG A 138 -6.75 11.49 6.60
N GLY A 139 -7.98 11.18 6.18
CA GLY A 139 -8.30 10.81 4.81
C GLY A 139 -9.57 11.45 4.26
N ARG A 140 -9.90 11.06 3.04
CA ARG A 140 -11.13 11.41 2.31
C ARG A 140 -11.79 10.16 1.76
N TYR A 141 -13.10 10.18 1.55
CA TYR A 141 -13.80 9.05 0.91
C TYR A 141 -15.06 9.46 0.16
N ASN A 142 -15.45 8.62 -0.80
CA ASN A 142 -16.80 8.55 -1.34
C ASN A 142 -17.34 7.12 -1.19
N HIS A 143 -18.63 7.00 -0.94
CA HIS A 143 -19.37 5.75 -1.12
C HIS A 143 -20.13 5.73 -2.43
N PHE A 144 -20.33 4.54 -2.98
CA PHE A 144 -20.99 4.31 -4.25
C PHE A 144 -22.00 3.17 -4.13
N ARG A 145 -22.98 3.14 -5.03
CA ARG A 145 -23.99 2.08 -5.13
C ARG A 145 -24.15 1.64 -6.59
N ALA A 146 -23.98 0.35 -6.84
CA ALA A 146 -24.16 -0.24 -8.17
C ALA A 146 -25.64 -0.52 -8.43
N ILE A 147 -26.38 0.51 -8.82
CA ILE A 147 -27.83 0.47 -9.05
C ILE A 147 -28.28 -0.55 -10.11
N GLN A 148 -27.38 -0.90 -11.03
CA GLN A 148 -27.59 -1.85 -12.11
C GLN A 148 -27.52 -3.32 -11.68
N LEU A 149 -27.02 -3.60 -10.47
CA LEU A 149 -26.85 -4.95 -9.96
C LEU A 149 -27.99 -5.34 -8.98
N PRO A 150 -28.40 -6.62 -8.94
CA PRO A 150 -29.31 -7.13 -7.92
C PRO A 150 -28.78 -6.86 -6.51
N GLY A 151 -29.68 -6.45 -5.61
CA GLY A 151 -29.30 -6.08 -4.24
C GLY A 151 -28.58 -4.73 -4.11
N LYS A 152 -28.30 -4.03 -5.22
CA LYS A 152 -27.67 -2.70 -5.27
C LYS A 152 -26.47 -2.59 -4.32
N PRO A 153 -25.46 -3.46 -4.47
CA PRO A 153 -24.34 -3.52 -3.56
C PRO A 153 -23.60 -2.18 -3.53
N GLU A 154 -23.07 -1.88 -2.36
CA GLU A 154 -22.32 -0.66 -2.15
C GLU A 154 -20.82 -0.90 -2.20
N SER A 155 -20.09 0.14 -2.54
CA SER A 155 -18.65 0.15 -2.68
C SER A 155 -18.09 1.48 -2.17
N SER A 156 -16.79 1.53 -1.92
CA SER A 156 -16.14 2.67 -1.29
C SER A 156 -14.79 2.94 -1.96
N ILE A 157 -14.45 4.21 -2.14
CA ILE A 157 -13.10 4.62 -2.50
C ILE A 157 -12.60 5.55 -1.39
N TYR A 158 -11.49 5.17 -0.77
CA TYR A 158 -10.84 5.93 0.31
C TYR A 158 -9.50 6.46 -0.20
N TRP A 159 -9.13 7.65 0.26
CA TRP A 159 -7.86 8.29 -0.06
C TRP A 159 -7.16 8.77 1.21
N THR A 160 -5.84 8.56 1.25
CA THR A 160 -4.93 9.22 2.18
C THR A 160 -3.71 9.75 1.41
N PRO A 161 -2.95 10.71 1.97
CA PRO A 161 -1.68 11.12 1.38
C PRO A 161 -0.68 9.97 1.21
N GLN A 162 -0.75 8.93 2.05
CA GLN A 162 0.20 7.82 2.08
C GLN A 162 -0.15 6.71 1.09
N THR A 163 -1.44 6.44 0.87
CA THR A 163 -1.91 5.27 0.10
C THR A 163 -2.48 5.64 -1.27
N GLY A 164 -2.80 6.91 -1.50
CA GLY A 164 -3.59 7.30 -2.66
C GLY A 164 -5.03 6.75 -2.58
N ALA A 165 -5.75 6.81 -3.70
CA ALA A 165 -7.15 6.42 -3.78
C ALA A 165 -7.29 4.92 -4.04
N VAL A 166 -7.93 4.19 -3.12
CA VAL A 166 -8.05 2.73 -3.12
C VAL A 166 -9.52 2.33 -3.03
N ALA A 167 -9.91 1.38 -3.88
CA ALA A 167 -11.28 0.88 -3.95
C ALA A 167 -11.49 -0.38 -3.11
N VAL A 168 -12.61 -0.43 -2.39
CA VAL A 168 -13.03 -1.56 -1.56
C VAL A 168 -14.51 -1.83 -1.84
N TYR A 169 -14.87 -3.07 -2.13
CA TYR A 169 -16.23 -3.45 -2.53
C TYR A 169 -16.64 -4.83 -1.99
N GLY A 170 -17.92 -5.17 -2.17
CA GLY A 170 -18.48 -6.47 -1.83
C GLY A 170 -18.35 -6.84 -0.35
N ALA A 171 -18.30 -8.15 -0.07
CA ALA A 171 -18.28 -8.68 1.28
C ALA A 171 -17.07 -8.20 2.12
N ILE A 172 -15.94 -7.90 1.47
CA ILE A 172 -14.76 -7.32 2.13
C ILE A 172 -15.09 -5.92 2.68
N ARG A 173 -15.71 -5.06 1.86
CA ARG A 173 -16.17 -3.72 2.28
C ARG A 173 -17.19 -3.81 3.40
N ASP A 174 -18.17 -4.71 3.29
CA ASP A 174 -19.22 -4.85 4.31
C ASP A 174 -18.63 -5.32 5.64
N LYS A 175 -17.68 -6.26 5.59
CA LYS A 175 -16.94 -6.67 6.79
C LYS A 175 -16.15 -5.51 7.37
N TRP A 176 -15.39 -4.79 6.55
CA TRP A 176 -14.63 -3.62 7.00
C TRP A 176 -15.52 -2.53 7.64
N ALA A 177 -16.69 -2.28 7.06
CA ALA A 177 -17.70 -1.38 7.60
C ALA A 177 -18.18 -1.81 9.00
N SER A 178 -18.50 -3.10 9.16
CA SER A 178 -18.93 -3.67 10.46
C SER A 178 -17.84 -3.59 11.54
N GLU A 179 -16.59 -3.41 11.12
CA GLU A 179 -15.41 -3.35 11.99
C GLU A 179 -15.03 -1.93 12.38
N GLY A 180 -15.83 -0.93 11.97
CA GLY A 180 -15.60 0.48 12.28
C GLY A 180 -14.75 1.23 11.26
N TRP A 181 -14.71 0.76 10.02
CA TRP A 181 -14.04 1.43 8.89
C TRP A 181 -12.55 1.71 9.15
N GLU A 182 -12.06 2.91 8.82
CA GLU A 182 -10.67 3.33 9.01
C GLU A 182 -10.24 3.38 10.48
N ARG A 183 -11.19 3.57 11.41
CA ARG A 183 -10.94 3.49 12.85
C ARG A 183 -10.93 2.05 13.38
N GLY A 184 -11.36 1.11 12.55
CA GLY A 184 -11.39 -0.31 12.85
C GLY A 184 -10.01 -0.93 13.02
N ARG A 185 -9.99 -2.24 13.23
CA ARG A 185 -8.75 -2.98 13.59
C ARG A 185 -7.66 -2.91 12.53
N VAL A 186 -8.03 -2.78 11.25
CA VAL A 186 -7.10 -2.85 10.12
C VAL A 186 -6.77 -1.50 9.48
N GLY A 187 -7.42 -0.39 9.85
CA GLY A 187 -7.06 0.94 9.33
C GLY A 187 -7.57 1.20 7.90
N TYR A 188 -6.86 2.05 7.17
CA TYR A 188 -7.17 2.42 5.77
C TYR A 188 -6.77 1.34 4.77
N PRO A 189 -7.48 1.19 3.64
CA PRO A 189 -7.03 0.32 2.56
C PRO A 189 -5.76 0.88 1.89
N THR A 190 -4.82 0.00 1.58
CA THR A 190 -3.51 0.35 0.98
C THR A 190 -3.36 -0.13 -0.47
N ALA A 191 -4.19 -1.09 -0.89
CA ALA A 191 -4.24 -1.60 -2.26
C ALA A 191 -5.64 -2.13 -2.59
N ASP A 192 -6.00 -2.13 -3.88
CA ASP A 192 -7.27 -2.67 -4.34
C ASP A 192 -7.37 -4.18 -4.07
N GLU A 193 -8.57 -4.74 -4.21
CA GLU A 193 -8.80 -6.18 -4.09
C GLU A 193 -7.98 -6.98 -5.10
N THR A 194 -7.28 -8.00 -4.62
CA THR A 194 -6.46 -8.94 -5.39
C THR A 194 -6.90 -10.38 -5.12
N ALA A 195 -6.59 -11.29 -6.05
CA ALA A 195 -6.74 -12.72 -5.81
C ALA A 195 -5.62 -13.23 -4.89
N ASP A 196 -5.97 -14.08 -3.93
CA ASP A 196 -5.07 -14.74 -2.98
C ASP A 196 -5.46 -16.22 -2.86
N GLY A 197 -5.06 -17.01 -3.85
CA GLY A 197 -5.46 -18.42 -3.98
C GLY A 197 -6.98 -18.56 -4.14
N ALA A 198 -7.62 -19.29 -3.23
CA ALA A 198 -9.08 -19.46 -3.20
C ALA A 198 -9.83 -18.22 -2.65
N PHE A 199 -9.09 -17.20 -2.18
CA PHE A 199 -9.65 -16.01 -1.57
C PHE A 199 -9.52 -14.79 -2.48
N ARG A 200 -10.38 -13.80 -2.23
CA ARG A 200 -10.17 -12.40 -2.59
C ARG A 200 -9.64 -11.65 -1.39
N ARG A 201 -8.79 -10.66 -1.58
CA ARG A 201 -8.12 -9.94 -0.48
C ARG A 201 -7.93 -8.47 -0.78
N THR A 202 -8.25 -7.62 0.19
CA THR A 202 -7.84 -6.21 0.23
C THR A 202 -6.90 -5.98 1.40
N THR A 203 -5.78 -5.32 1.13
CA THR A 203 -4.77 -4.98 2.15
C THR A 203 -5.09 -3.62 2.76
N PHE A 204 -4.86 -3.49 4.07
CA PHE A 204 -5.09 -2.29 4.86
C PHE A 204 -3.83 -1.97 5.71
N GLU A 205 -3.73 -0.75 6.26
CA GLU A 205 -2.57 -0.25 7.02
C GLU A 205 -2.13 -1.20 8.14
N ARG A 206 -3.11 -1.85 8.78
CA ARG A 206 -2.95 -2.70 9.94
C ARG A 206 -3.57 -4.08 9.72
N GLY A 207 -3.61 -4.58 8.49
CA GLY A 207 -3.91 -5.98 8.19
C GLY A 207 -4.38 -6.22 6.76
N PHE A 208 -5.13 -7.29 6.54
CA PHE A 208 -5.94 -7.46 5.35
C PHE A 208 -7.31 -8.05 5.71
N ILE A 209 -8.26 -7.92 4.81
CA ILE A 209 -9.52 -8.65 4.88
C ILE A 209 -9.55 -9.57 3.68
N ARG A 210 -9.81 -10.86 3.92
CA ARG A 210 -9.94 -11.87 2.87
C ARG A 210 -11.37 -12.40 2.80
N TRP A 211 -11.80 -12.84 1.64
CA TRP A 211 -13.13 -13.43 1.43
C TRP A 211 -13.03 -14.70 0.59
N SER A 212 -13.79 -15.74 0.94
CA SER A 212 -14.09 -16.86 0.06
C SER A 212 -15.57 -17.20 0.14
N ALA A 213 -16.10 -17.93 -0.84
CA ALA A 213 -17.47 -18.43 -0.79
C ALA A 213 -17.73 -19.39 0.39
N GLY A 214 -16.69 -20.09 0.87
CA GLY A 214 -16.82 -21.06 1.95
C GLY A 214 -16.78 -20.45 3.36
N THR A 215 -16.02 -19.37 3.56
CA THR A 215 -15.76 -18.79 4.89
C THR A 215 -16.34 -17.39 5.07
N GLY A 216 -16.77 -16.73 4.00
CA GLY A 216 -17.13 -15.31 4.04
C GLY A 216 -15.90 -14.43 4.27
N ALA A 217 -16.15 -13.18 4.70
CA ALA A 217 -15.10 -12.17 4.87
C ALA A 217 -14.51 -12.18 6.29
N GLU A 218 -13.18 -12.32 6.37
CA GLU A 218 -12.42 -12.46 7.61
C GLU A 218 -11.35 -11.36 7.72
N VAL A 219 -11.23 -10.77 8.92
CA VAL A 219 -10.26 -9.71 9.22
C VAL A 219 -8.99 -10.33 9.80
N ILE A 220 -7.85 -10.03 9.19
CA ILE A 220 -6.53 -10.52 9.61
C ILE A 220 -5.61 -9.30 9.89
N PRO A 221 -5.46 -8.86 11.15
CA PRO A 221 -4.60 -7.71 11.50
C PRO A 221 -3.10 -7.92 11.19
N THR A 222 -2.30 -6.85 11.07
CA THR A 222 -0.84 -6.89 10.74
C THR A 222 0.00 -7.69 11.74
N GLY A 223 -0.46 -7.83 12.98
CA GLY A 223 0.13 -8.80 13.93
C GLY A 223 0.04 -10.27 13.47
N LEU A 224 -0.72 -10.55 12.41
CA LEU A 224 -1.00 -11.84 11.78
C LEU A 224 -0.82 -11.83 10.24
N ALA A 225 -0.37 -10.72 9.63
CA ALA A 225 -0.31 -10.55 8.17
C ALA A 225 1.11 -10.16 7.68
N PRO A 226 1.72 -10.92 6.76
CA PRO A 226 3.01 -10.55 6.15
C PRO A 226 2.83 -9.55 4.99
N HIS A 227 3.45 -8.37 5.09
CA HIS A 227 3.50 -7.36 4.02
C HIS A 227 4.50 -7.74 2.90
N GLU A 228 4.00 -7.90 1.68
CA GLU A 228 4.49 -7.58 0.31
C GLU A 228 6.00 -7.58 -0.05
N GLY A 229 6.30 -7.84 -1.33
CA GLY A 229 7.63 -7.69 -1.95
C GLY A 229 8.31 -9.01 -2.37
N GLY A 230 7.81 -9.62 -3.44
CA GLY A 230 8.27 -10.91 -3.99
C GLY A 230 7.12 -11.91 -3.94
N GLY A 231 6.53 -12.19 -5.09
CA GLY A 231 5.31 -12.98 -5.23
C GLY A 231 5.37 -14.30 -4.47
N PHE A 232 4.31 -14.54 -3.71
CA PHE A 232 3.93 -15.86 -3.26
C PHE A 232 3.04 -16.47 -4.35
N ALA A 233 3.55 -17.47 -5.08
CA ALA A 233 2.79 -18.22 -6.09
C ALA A 233 2.93 -19.75 -5.87
N GLY A 234 3.44 -20.17 -4.71
CA GLY A 234 3.61 -21.57 -4.31
C GLY A 234 2.52 -22.07 -3.37
N ASN A 235 2.48 -23.39 -3.14
CA ASN A 235 1.53 -23.99 -2.18
C ASN A 235 2.00 -23.73 -0.74
N VAL A 236 1.13 -23.19 0.11
CA VAL A 236 1.44 -22.96 1.53
C VAL A 236 1.60 -24.29 2.25
N VAL A 237 2.64 -24.41 3.09
CA VAL A 237 2.93 -25.61 3.87
C VAL A 237 3.21 -25.27 5.34
N ASN A 238 2.69 -26.08 6.26
CA ASN A 238 2.83 -25.96 7.71
C ASN A 238 3.77 -27.00 8.31
N GLY A 239 4.03 -28.08 7.58
CA GLY A 239 4.86 -29.17 8.07
C GLY A 239 5.35 -30.07 6.97
N LEU A 240 5.98 -31.16 7.37
CA LEU A 240 6.62 -32.10 6.47
C LEU A 240 6.29 -33.53 6.88
N VAL A 241 6.02 -34.35 5.88
CA VAL A 241 5.96 -35.80 6.01
C VAL A 241 6.87 -36.43 4.96
N ALA A 242 7.54 -37.52 5.31
CA ALA A 242 8.39 -38.26 4.38
C ALA A 242 7.97 -39.73 4.35
N TYR A 243 7.90 -40.28 3.14
CA TYR A 243 7.51 -41.65 2.88
C TYR A 243 8.52 -42.36 1.96
N ALA A 244 8.58 -43.68 2.06
CA ALA A 244 9.25 -44.55 1.09
C ALA A 244 8.28 -45.61 0.56
N ASP A 245 8.24 -45.80 -0.75
CA ASP A 245 7.54 -46.92 -1.35
C ASP A 245 8.38 -48.20 -1.17
N LEU A 246 7.78 -49.26 -0.63
CA LEU A 246 8.46 -50.53 -0.36
C LEU A 246 8.55 -51.41 -1.62
N PRO A 247 9.66 -52.15 -1.83
CA PRO A 247 9.79 -53.07 -2.97
C PRO A 247 8.70 -54.14 -3.04
N THR A 248 8.16 -54.55 -1.89
CA THR A 248 7.09 -55.54 -1.74
C THR A 248 5.69 -54.99 -2.00
N GLY A 249 5.58 -53.70 -2.33
CA GLY A 249 4.32 -52.96 -2.34
C GLY A 249 3.98 -52.35 -0.97
N GLY A 250 3.25 -51.23 -1.00
CA GLY A 250 2.94 -50.44 0.20
C GLY A 250 3.89 -49.25 0.41
N ARG A 251 3.55 -48.40 1.39
CA ARG A 251 4.27 -47.16 1.71
C ARG A 251 4.59 -47.10 3.20
N ALA A 252 5.85 -46.84 3.52
CA ALA A 252 6.34 -46.68 4.90
C ALA A 252 6.56 -45.20 5.21
N GLU A 253 6.09 -44.73 6.36
CA GLU A 253 6.39 -43.40 6.88
C GLU A 253 7.78 -43.38 7.51
N LEU A 254 8.61 -42.42 7.10
CA LEU A 254 9.98 -42.25 7.57
C LEU A 254 10.10 -41.16 8.64
N PHE A 255 9.34 -40.09 8.45
CA PHE A 255 9.39 -38.88 9.24
C PHE A 255 8.07 -38.12 9.13
N ARG A 256 7.63 -37.51 10.23
CA ARG A 256 6.47 -36.63 10.27
C ARG A 256 6.70 -35.55 11.32
N ASP A 257 6.68 -34.31 10.87
CA ASP A 257 6.58 -33.13 11.74
C ASP A 257 5.55 -32.18 11.13
N PRO A 258 4.30 -32.20 11.61
CA PRO A 258 3.21 -31.38 11.07
C PRO A 258 3.36 -29.90 11.41
N THR A 259 4.31 -29.55 12.28
CA THR A 259 4.50 -28.18 12.78
C THR A 259 5.79 -27.52 12.31
N LEU A 260 6.66 -28.26 11.60
CA LEU A 260 8.01 -27.84 11.22
C LEU A 260 8.07 -26.46 10.56
N PHE A 261 7.05 -26.14 9.75
CA PHE A 261 6.92 -24.89 9.02
C PHE A 261 5.72 -24.04 9.48
N SER A 262 5.11 -24.40 10.62
CA SER A 262 3.94 -23.70 11.12
C SER A 262 4.33 -22.30 11.57
N PRO A 263 3.45 -21.30 11.41
CA PRO A 263 3.76 -19.93 11.81
C PRO A 263 4.20 -19.80 13.27
N SER A 264 3.50 -20.49 14.18
CA SER A 264 3.80 -20.48 15.63
C SER A 264 5.18 -21.03 15.93
N GLU A 265 5.55 -22.16 15.31
CA GLU A 265 6.82 -22.83 15.56
C GLU A 265 8.00 -22.05 14.96
N LEU A 266 7.85 -21.54 13.73
CA LEU A 266 8.85 -20.68 13.10
C LEU A 266 9.09 -19.41 13.92
N CYS A 267 8.03 -18.78 14.43
CA CYS A 267 8.11 -17.59 15.27
C CYS A 267 8.74 -17.88 16.63
N ALA A 268 8.31 -18.94 17.32
CA ALA A 268 8.89 -19.33 18.60
C ALA A 268 10.39 -19.62 18.46
N ARG A 269 10.78 -20.32 17.40
CA ARG A 269 12.19 -20.67 17.12
C ARG A 269 13.07 -19.48 16.80
N PHE A 270 12.51 -18.42 16.21
CA PHE A 270 13.25 -17.21 15.91
C PHE A 270 13.33 -16.28 17.13
N LEU A 271 12.20 -16.01 17.78
CA LEU A 271 12.15 -15.08 18.90
C LEU A 271 12.87 -15.61 20.16
N ASN A 272 12.88 -16.93 20.37
CA ASN A 272 13.53 -17.53 21.54
C ASN A 272 15.02 -17.85 21.30
N GLN A 273 15.64 -17.31 20.25
CA GLN A 273 17.07 -17.52 20.02
C GLN A 273 17.91 -16.82 21.10
N PRO A 274 18.80 -17.56 21.80
CA PRO A 274 19.68 -16.97 22.79
C PRO A 274 20.54 -15.86 22.18
N GLY A 275 20.51 -14.67 22.79
CA GLY A 275 21.35 -13.54 22.39
C GLY A 275 20.88 -12.75 21.16
N LEU A 276 19.76 -13.09 20.52
CA LEU A 276 19.25 -12.37 19.34
C LEU A 276 19.14 -10.85 19.57
N ASP A 277 18.53 -10.45 20.68
CA ASP A 277 18.33 -9.03 21.02
C ASP A 277 19.66 -8.30 21.24
N ASP A 278 20.59 -8.93 21.97
CA ASP A 278 21.93 -8.37 22.22
C ASP A 278 22.76 -8.25 20.93
N THR A 279 22.68 -9.25 20.04
CA THR A 279 23.33 -9.21 18.73
C THR A 279 22.80 -8.07 17.87
N LEU A 280 21.47 -7.92 17.79
CA LEU A 280 20.84 -6.82 17.07
C LEU A 280 21.24 -5.46 17.66
N ARG A 281 21.17 -5.31 18.98
CA ARG A 281 21.64 -4.10 19.68
C ARG A 281 23.08 -3.77 19.29
N ASN A 282 23.98 -4.73 19.44
CA ASN A 282 25.40 -4.50 19.21
C ASN A 282 25.70 -4.18 17.73
N ALA A 283 25.04 -4.87 16.81
CA ALA A 283 25.15 -4.61 15.37
C ALA A 283 24.71 -3.18 15.03
N LEU A 284 23.56 -2.74 15.55
CA LEU A 284 23.04 -1.39 15.31
C LEU A 284 23.93 -0.31 15.95
N LEU A 285 24.29 -0.47 17.23
CA LEU A 285 25.14 0.50 17.93
C LEU A 285 26.53 0.61 17.28
N SER A 286 27.07 -0.46 16.68
CA SER A 286 28.37 -0.44 15.99
C SER A 286 28.41 0.53 14.80
N ARG A 287 27.25 0.84 14.20
CA ARG A 287 27.15 1.80 13.09
C ARG A 287 27.01 3.23 13.56
N ILE A 288 26.51 3.43 14.78
CA ILE A 288 26.30 4.75 15.36
C ILE A 288 27.59 5.28 15.99
N ARG A 289 28.34 4.43 16.71
CA ARG A 289 29.58 4.83 17.43
C ARG A 289 30.57 5.63 16.57
N PRO A 290 30.93 5.21 15.35
CA PRO A 290 31.95 5.91 14.54
C PRO A 290 31.47 7.26 14.00
N LYS A 291 30.16 7.54 14.06
CA LYS A 291 29.54 8.77 13.55
C LYS A 291 29.35 9.83 14.62
N LEU A 292 29.58 9.49 15.88
CA LEU A 292 29.50 10.44 16.99
C LEU A 292 30.68 11.43 16.93
N PRO A 293 30.46 12.72 17.26
CA PRO A 293 31.54 13.68 17.38
C PRO A 293 32.57 13.26 18.45
N ARG A 294 33.80 13.76 18.35
CA ARG A 294 34.85 13.47 19.36
C ARG A 294 34.37 13.85 20.76
N GLY A 295 34.59 12.95 21.73
CA GLY A 295 34.18 13.11 23.12
C GLY A 295 32.74 12.65 23.41
N PHE A 296 31.92 12.37 22.39
CA PHE A 296 30.59 11.81 22.58
C PHE A 296 30.65 10.28 22.61
N GLY A 297 29.86 9.69 23.49
CA GLY A 297 29.79 8.23 23.67
C GLY A 297 28.37 7.69 23.56
N ILE A 298 28.23 6.37 23.50
CA ILE A 298 26.94 5.71 23.67
C ILE A 298 26.79 5.33 25.15
N HIS A 299 25.73 5.81 25.78
CA HIS A 299 25.43 5.53 27.18
C HIS A 299 25.01 4.05 27.36
N SER A 300 25.34 3.45 28.49
CA SER A 300 25.03 2.04 28.83
C SER A 300 23.53 1.73 28.90
N GLN A 301 22.69 2.75 29.11
CA GLN A 301 21.22 2.66 29.09
C GLN A 301 20.64 2.52 27.68
N SER A 302 21.45 2.66 26.63
CA SER A 302 21.00 2.39 25.26
C SER A 302 20.62 0.91 25.15
N ASN A 303 19.41 0.64 24.69
CA ASN A 303 18.88 -0.71 24.63
C ASN A 303 18.20 -0.97 23.29
N HIS A 304 18.03 -2.26 23.02
CA HIS A 304 17.18 -2.74 21.95
C HIS A 304 16.03 -3.53 22.58
N ALA A 305 14.89 -3.53 21.93
CA ALA A 305 13.75 -4.34 22.31
C ALA A 305 13.16 -4.95 21.03
N LEU A 306 13.27 -6.27 20.91
CA LEU A 306 12.54 -7.03 19.91
C LEU A 306 11.02 -6.89 20.09
N GLY A 307 10.33 -6.88 18.95
CA GLY A 307 8.88 -7.04 18.91
C GLY A 307 8.43 -8.34 19.56
N LYS A 308 7.33 -8.31 20.31
CA LYS A 308 6.73 -9.51 20.92
C LYS A 308 5.81 -10.28 19.96
N SER A 309 5.40 -9.64 18.87
CA SER A 309 4.57 -10.26 17.83
C SER A 309 5.46 -10.81 16.74
N CYS A 310 5.03 -11.89 16.09
CA CYS A 310 5.72 -12.45 14.94
C CYS A 310 4.71 -13.12 14.01
N ALA A 311 4.94 -12.97 12.72
CA ALA A 311 4.21 -13.66 11.67
C ALA A 311 5.19 -14.41 10.78
N ALA A 312 4.91 -15.67 10.46
CA ALA A 312 5.75 -16.47 9.59
C ALA A 312 4.90 -17.26 8.57
N ARG A 313 5.50 -17.58 7.42
CA ARG A 313 4.88 -18.32 6.33
C ARG A 313 5.91 -19.12 5.57
N ALA A 314 5.53 -20.31 5.12
CA ALA A 314 6.36 -21.18 4.31
C ALA A 314 5.59 -21.64 3.06
N GLU A 315 6.28 -21.73 1.92
CA GLU A 315 5.69 -22.09 0.64
C GLU A 315 6.56 -23.03 -0.17
N LEU A 316 5.94 -24.04 -0.76
CA LEU A 316 6.57 -24.99 -1.66
C LEU A 316 6.71 -24.41 -3.07
N TRP A 317 7.94 -24.43 -3.57
CA TRP A 317 8.37 -23.96 -4.89
C TRP A 317 9.23 -25.01 -5.57
N SER A 318 8.65 -25.79 -6.48
CA SER A 318 9.36 -26.86 -7.20
C SER A 318 10.03 -27.85 -6.24
N ARG A 319 11.31 -27.62 -5.88
CA ARG A 319 12.12 -28.43 -4.95
C ARG A 319 12.54 -27.72 -3.67
N SER A 320 11.99 -26.55 -3.37
CA SER A 320 12.34 -25.79 -2.18
C SER A 320 11.11 -25.34 -1.40
N VAL A 321 11.28 -25.17 -0.08
CA VAL A 321 10.31 -24.51 0.78
C VAL A 321 10.88 -23.15 1.15
N SER A 322 10.31 -22.09 0.59
CA SER A 322 10.65 -20.70 0.89
C SER A 322 9.97 -20.27 2.18
N ILE A 323 10.74 -19.75 3.13
CA ILE A 323 10.26 -19.32 4.45
C ILE A 323 10.45 -17.81 4.57
N ARG A 324 9.41 -17.12 5.04
CA ARG A 324 9.44 -15.69 5.39
C ARG A 324 8.89 -15.49 6.79
N LEU A 325 9.59 -14.69 7.59
CA LEU A 325 9.18 -14.32 8.95
C LEU A 325 9.27 -12.80 9.11
N VAL A 326 8.35 -12.22 9.87
CA VAL A 326 8.28 -10.79 10.18
C VAL A 326 8.11 -10.62 11.69
N VAL A 327 8.97 -9.83 12.31
CA VAL A 327 8.85 -9.38 13.70
C VAL A 327 8.61 -7.88 13.68
N PRO A 328 7.36 -7.41 13.80
CA PRO A 328 7.07 -5.98 13.78
C PRO A 328 7.43 -5.29 15.10
N HIS A 329 7.53 -3.96 15.05
CA HIS A 329 7.68 -3.10 16.24
C HIS A 329 8.93 -3.35 17.08
N ASN A 330 10.06 -3.63 16.42
CA ASN A 330 11.36 -3.60 17.10
C ASN A 330 11.71 -2.15 17.41
N ARG A 331 12.41 -1.92 18.52
CA ARG A 331 12.79 -0.58 18.95
C ARG A 331 14.25 -0.56 19.37
N LEU A 332 15.00 0.35 18.78
CA LEU A 332 16.32 0.76 19.26
C LEU A 332 16.16 2.09 20.00
N PHE A 333 16.56 2.14 21.27
CA PHE A 333 16.69 3.39 22.02
C PHE A 333 18.17 3.67 22.27
N VAL A 334 18.61 4.84 21.82
CA VAL A 334 20.01 5.27 21.94
C VAL A 334 20.06 6.54 22.74
N ARG A 335 20.89 6.53 23.78
CA ARG A 335 21.27 7.71 24.55
C ARG A 335 22.74 7.99 24.31
N VAL A 336 23.04 9.24 23.97
CA VAL A 336 24.40 9.68 23.67
C VAL A 336 24.92 10.47 24.88
N THR A 337 26.07 10.07 25.40
CA THR A 337 26.75 10.78 26.49
C THR A 337 27.46 12.01 25.93
N THR A 338 27.20 13.17 26.50
CA THR A 338 27.88 14.43 26.18
C THR A 338 29.22 14.58 26.94
N PRO A 339 30.24 15.24 26.38
CA PRO A 339 31.51 15.50 27.09
C PRO A 339 31.31 16.38 28.33
N ASP A 340 32.19 16.22 29.32
CA ASP A 340 32.15 16.92 30.61
C ASP A 340 31.95 18.44 30.44
N GLY A 341 30.81 18.95 30.91
CA GLY A 341 30.42 20.36 30.78
C GLY A 341 28.92 20.62 30.65
N PHE A 342 28.14 19.58 30.31
CA PHE A 342 26.67 19.63 30.29
C PHE A 342 26.08 18.69 31.36
N PRO A 343 25.02 19.09 32.09
CA PRO A 343 24.35 18.17 33.00
C PRO A 343 23.78 17.00 32.20
N GLY A 344 24.07 15.75 32.61
CA GLY A 344 23.67 14.54 31.88
C GLY A 344 22.16 14.39 31.63
N GLY A 345 21.31 15.20 32.28
CA GLY A 345 19.89 15.33 31.96
C GLY A 345 19.59 15.97 30.59
N LEU A 346 20.58 16.59 29.94
CA LEU A 346 20.51 17.13 28.59
C LEU A 346 21.11 16.20 27.53
N ASP A 347 21.49 14.98 27.92
CA ASP A 347 22.03 14.00 26.98
C ASP A 347 21.01 13.70 25.87
N PRO A 348 21.38 13.90 24.59
CA PRO A 348 20.48 13.63 23.50
C PRO A 348 20.16 12.14 23.45
N ASN A 349 18.88 11.87 23.21
CA ASN A 349 18.40 10.53 23.00
C ASN A 349 17.48 10.48 21.79
N PHE A 350 17.42 9.30 21.19
CA PHE A 350 16.50 9.02 20.12
C PHE A 350 16.04 7.58 20.15
N ALA A 351 14.84 7.36 19.62
CA ALA A 351 14.31 6.04 19.37
C ALA A 351 14.05 5.84 17.88
N VAL A 352 14.38 4.66 17.37
CA VAL A 352 14.01 4.20 16.03
C VAL A 352 13.20 2.93 16.19
N THR A 353 12.06 2.86 15.54
CA THR A 353 11.28 1.63 15.42
C THR A 353 11.38 1.06 14.02
N TYR A 354 11.39 -0.25 13.87
CA TYR A 354 11.44 -0.90 12.56
C TYR A 354 10.86 -2.31 12.62
N ASP A 355 10.47 -2.85 11.46
CA ASP A 355 10.01 -4.21 11.30
C ASP A 355 11.15 -5.09 10.77
N LEU A 356 11.39 -6.22 11.41
CA LEU A 356 12.43 -7.15 10.99
C LEU A 356 11.82 -8.21 10.07
N VAL A 357 12.36 -8.35 8.86
CA VAL A 357 11.97 -9.38 7.90
C VAL A 357 13.12 -10.36 7.73
N VAL A 358 12.82 -11.64 7.90
CA VAL A 358 13.75 -12.75 7.74
C VAL A 358 13.26 -13.62 6.58
N ARG A 359 14.16 -13.99 5.67
CA ARG A 359 13.85 -14.93 4.59
C ARG A 359 14.89 -16.04 4.55
N THR A 360 14.47 -17.24 4.19
CA THR A 360 15.37 -18.38 3.93
C THR A 360 14.64 -19.39 3.05
N SER A 361 15.32 -20.44 2.62
CA SER A 361 14.69 -21.54 1.91
C SER A 361 15.27 -22.87 2.37
N ILE A 362 14.49 -23.94 2.25
CA ILE A 362 14.93 -25.31 2.46
C ILE A 362 14.89 -26.02 1.11
N THR A 363 16.03 -26.51 0.63
CA THR A 363 16.13 -27.18 -0.68
C THR A 363 16.19 -28.70 -0.50
N PHE A 364 15.41 -29.43 -1.28
CA PHE A 364 15.33 -30.89 -1.23
C PHE A 364 16.10 -31.54 -2.39
N PRO A 365 16.90 -32.59 -2.12
CA PRO A 365 17.72 -33.26 -3.13
C PRO A 365 16.87 -34.09 -4.09
N ASP A 366 17.33 -34.29 -5.33
CA ASP A 366 16.64 -35.09 -6.35
C ASP A 366 16.58 -36.59 -6.06
N THR A 367 17.55 -37.09 -5.31
CA THR A 367 17.65 -38.50 -4.95
C THR A 367 17.94 -38.66 -3.47
N VAL A 368 17.69 -39.87 -2.96
CA VAL A 368 18.00 -40.22 -1.57
C VAL A 368 19.47 -40.06 -1.22
N ALA A 369 20.39 -40.01 -2.19
CA ALA A 369 21.82 -39.79 -1.97
C ALA A 369 22.19 -38.35 -1.58
N GLY A 370 21.35 -37.36 -1.92
CA GLY A 370 21.56 -35.97 -1.53
C GLY A 370 21.02 -35.65 -0.12
N SER A 371 21.22 -34.41 0.31
CA SER A 371 20.78 -33.93 1.63
C SER A 371 19.84 -32.73 1.49
N VAL A 372 18.89 -32.64 2.40
CA VAL A 372 18.06 -31.45 2.61
C VAL A 372 18.92 -30.37 3.25
N VAL A 373 18.97 -29.18 2.65
CA VAL A 373 19.86 -28.10 3.08
C VAL A 373 19.08 -26.79 3.27
N GLN A 374 19.42 -26.05 4.33
CA GLN A 374 18.98 -24.68 4.50
C GLN A 374 19.83 -23.74 3.62
N GLY A 375 19.15 -22.99 2.75
CA GLY A 375 19.71 -21.93 1.95
C GLY A 375 20.10 -20.70 2.80
N PRO A 376 20.70 -19.67 2.19
CA PRO A 376 21.11 -18.48 2.92
C PRO A 376 19.91 -17.84 3.62
N ILE A 377 20.10 -17.44 4.87
CA ILE A 377 19.17 -16.56 5.56
C ILE A 377 19.44 -15.14 5.07
N THR A 378 18.41 -14.32 4.90
CA THR A 378 18.54 -12.87 4.72
C THR A 378 17.71 -12.19 5.78
N VAL A 379 18.22 -11.07 6.29
CA VAL A 379 17.55 -10.27 7.32
C VAL A 379 17.57 -8.81 6.89
N GLN A 380 16.40 -8.17 6.96
CA GLN A 380 16.18 -6.80 6.50
C GLN A 380 15.29 -6.06 7.50
N GLY A 381 15.63 -4.81 7.82
CA GLY A 381 14.75 -3.88 8.49
C GLY A 381 13.89 -3.13 7.46
N LEU A 382 12.58 -3.11 7.68
CA LEU A 382 11.59 -2.33 6.92
C LEU A 382 10.87 -1.35 7.83
N ASN A 383 10.11 -0.43 7.24
CA ASN A 383 9.26 0.53 7.96
C ASN A 383 10.01 1.27 9.08
N VAL A 384 11.26 1.64 8.81
CA VAL A 384 12.11 2.33 9.78
C VAL A 384 11.53 3.71 10.04
N SER A 385 11.15 3.97 11.29
CA SER A 385 10.56 5.25 11.68
C SER A 385 11.60 6.36 11.58
N GLU A 386 11.12 7.57 11.35
CA GLU A 386 11.90 8.75 11.67
C GLU A 386 12.29 8.72 13.16
N PRO A 387 13.52 9.14 13.50
CA PRO A 387 13.98 9.13 14.88
C PRO A 387 13.11 10.10 15.68
N GLN A 388 12.54 9.62 16.78
CA GLN A 388 11.84 10.49 17.74
C GLN A 388 12.89 11.10 18.65
N THR A 389 13.09 12.42 18.56
CA THR A 389 14.22 13.09 19.20
C THR A 389 13.78 14.19 20.13
N HIS A 390 14.53 14.35 21.21
CA HIS A 390 14.53 15.55 22.03
C HIS A 390 16.00 16.05 22.00
N SER A 391 16.26 17.14 21.28
CA SER A 391 17.56 17.86 21.27
C SER A 391 18.69 17.30 20.38
N ILE A 392 18.50 17.20 19.06
CA ILE A 392 19.59 16.79 18.15
C ILE A 392 20.16 17.96 17.32
N THR A 393 21.49 18.15 17.38
CA THR A 393 22.26 18.97 16.44
C THR A 393 22.60 18.20 15.15
N GLY A 394 22.75 18.91 14.02
CA GLY A 394 22.70 18.36 12.64
C GLY A 394 23.61 17.18 12.27
N ASN A 395 24.66 16.85 13.06
CA ASN A 395 25.53 15.70 12.78
C ASN A 395 24.91 14.34 13.13
N LEU A 396 23.96 14.28 14.06
CA LEU A 396 23.31 13.02 14.44
C LEU A 396 22.14 12.67 13.50
N ALA A 397 21.67 13.62 12.68
CA ALA A 397 20.78 13.35 11.55
C ALA A 397 21.46 12.51 10.45
N ILE A 398 22.78 12.67 10.24
CA ILE A 398 23.57 11.87 9.29
C ILE A 398 23.68 10.41 9.78
N ALA A 399 23.85 10.20 11.09
CA ALA A 399 23.91 8.86 11.67
C ALA A 399 22.60 8.07 11.50
N VAL A 400 21.46 8.76 11.47
CA VAL A 400 20.14 8.15 11.25
C VAL A 400 19.97 7.69 9.79
N ASN A 401 20.41 8.49 8.82
CA ASN A 401 20.31 8.13 7.41
C ASN A 401 21.16 6.89 7.07
N ASP A 402 22.36 6.80 7.63
CA ASP A 402 23.22 5.62 7.48
C ASP A 402 22.63 4.37 8.16
N LEU A 403 21.89 4.56 9.26
CA LEU A 403 21.20 3.47 9.95
C LEU A 403 20.08 2.87 9.09
N ILE A 404 19.32 3.70 8.37
CA ILE A 404 18.29 3.24 7.41
C ILE A 404 18.93 2.40 6.30
N GLY A 405 20.03 2.89 5.71
CA GLY A 405 20.77 2.16 4.68
C GLY A 405 21.33 0.83 5.19
N PHE A 406 21.84 0.79 6.42
CA PHE A 406 22.32 -0.44 7.06
C PHE A 406 21.18 -1.44 7.32
N LEU A 407 20.05 -0.97 7.86
CA LEU A 407 18.87 -1.81 8.14
C LEU A 407 18.31 -2.44 6.86
N GLY A 408 18.27 -1.69 5.76
CA GLY A 408 17.80 -2.20 4.46
C GLY A 408 18.84 -3.00 3.66
N GLY A 409 20.10 -3.01 4.10
CA GLY A 409 21.25 -3.52 3.32
C GLY A 409 21.71 -4.93 3.69
N PRO A 410 22.56 -5.56 2.83
CA PRO A 410 23.16 -6.87 3.10
C PRO A 410 24.06 -6.90 4.36
N ASP A 411 24.50 -5.73 4.80
CA ASP A 411 25.36 -5.53 5.96
C ASP A 411 24.69 -5.90 7.30
N LEU A 412 23.37 -5.71 7.44
CA LEU A 412 22.65 -6.11 8.64
C LEU A 412 22.76 -7.62 8.83
N PHE A 413 22.58 -8.38 7.75
CA PHE A 413 22.72 -9.82 7.78
C PHE A 413 24.16 -10.26 8.11
N ALA A 414 25.17 -9.63 7.51
CA ALA A 414 26.57 -9.93 7.82
C ALA A 414 26.90 -9.70 9.31
N ALA A 415 26.40 -8.61 9.90
CA ALA A 415 26.57 -8.31 11.33
C ALA A 415 25.89 -9.35 12.22
N MET A 416 24.67 -9.79 11.86
CA MET A 416 23.98 -10.85 12.60
C MET A 416 24.68 -12.21 12.51
N ARG A 417 25.32 -12.53 11.37
CA ARG A 417 26.12 -13.75 11.23
C ARG A 417 27.31 -13.78 12.17
N GLN A 418 28.03 -12.67 12.30
CA GLN A 418 29.21 -12.58 13.18
C GLN A 418 28.83 -12.73 14.66
N GLY A 419 27.59 -12.39 15.03
CA GLY A 419 27.05 -12.57 16.38
C GLY A 419 26.43 -13.94 16.67
N GLY A 420 26.51 -14.92 15.75
CA GLY A 420 26.02 -16.29 15.98
C GLY A 420 24.52 -16.54 15.75
N VAL A 421 23.78 -15.53 15.27
CA VAL A 421 22.30 -15.54 15.13
C VAL A 421 21.84 -16.07 13.76
N ALA A 422 22.74 -16.64 12.96
CA ALA A 422 22.47 -17.06 11.58
C ALA A 422 21.79 -18.43 11.43
N GLN A 423 21.18 -18.97 12.49
CA GLN A 423 20.68 -20.35 12.47
C GLN A 423 19.23 -20.36 12.90
N MET A 424 18.30 -20.74 12.01
CA MET A 424 16.96 -21.17 12.44
C MET A 424 17.10 -22.56 13.06
N SER A 425 17.66 -22.62 14.28
CA SER A 425 18.14 -23.84 14.94
C SER A 425 17.15 -25.01 14.84
N GLY A 426 15.86 -24.77 15.09
CA GLY A 426 14.87 -25.84 14.98
C GLY A 426 14.63 -26.33 13.55
N VAL A 427 14.65 -25.45 12.54
CA VAL A 427 14.54 -25.89 11.13
C VAL A 427 15.75 -26.74 10.75
N ASN A 428 16.94 -26.40 11.26
CA ASN A 428 18.14 -27.23 11.14
C ASN A 428 18.00 -28.57 11.86
N THR A 429 17.39 -28.61 13.05
CA THR A 429 17.12 -29.87 13.77
C THR A 429 16.15 -30.78 13.00
N GLY A 430 15.02 -30.24 12.52
CA GLY A 430 14.05 -31.04 11.76
C GLY A 430 14.60 -31.54 10.44
N THR A 431 15.33 -30.70 9.70
CA THR A 431 16.01 -31.13 8.46
C THR A 431 17.15 -32.13 8.74
N ALA A 432 17.86 -32.01 9.85
CA ALA A 432 18.87 -33.00 10.26
C ALA A 432 18.24 -34.36 10.60
N GLN A 433 17.12 -34.39 11.31
CA GLN A 433 16.38 -35.62 11.59
C GLN A 433 15.87 -36.28 10.30
N LEU A 434 15.33 -35.48 9.36
CA LEU A 434 14.95 -35.99 8.04
C LEU A 434 16.15 -36.56 7.28
N ASN A 435 17.29 -35.85 7.26
CA ASN A 435 18.52 -36.34 6.64
C ASN A 435 19.00 -37.65 7.25
N GLN A 436 18.87 -37.82 8.56
CA GLN A 436 19.20 -39.08 9.24
C GLN A 436 18.29 -40.22 8.78
N LYS A 437 16.98 -39.98 8.66
CA LYS A 437 16.01 -40.97 8.14
C LYS A 437 16.26 -41.32 6.68
N LEU A 438 16.56 -40.34 5.84
CA LEU A 438 16.94 -40.56 4.44
C LEU A 438 18.25 -41.37 4.35
N ALA A 439 19.23 -41.08 5.21
CA ALA A 439 20.48 -41.84 5.26
C ALA A 439 20.27 -43.30 5.68
N GLN A 440 19.38 -43.57 6.64
CA GLN A 440 18.99 -44.93 7.02
C GLN A 440 18.36 -45.68 5.83
N LEU A 441 17.50 -45.01 5.07
CA LEU A 441 16.84 -45.59 3.90
C LEU A 441 17.84 -46.00 2.80
N ARG A 442 18.95 -45.26 2.61
CA ARG A 442 19.99 -45.59 1.60
C ARG A 442 20.55 -47.00 1.70
N SER A 443 20.50 -47.60 2.89
CA SER A 443 20.93 -49.00 3.10
C SER A 443 20.00 -50.03 2.46
N SER A 444 18.75 -49.63 2.17
CA SER A 444 17.66 -50.52 1.77
C SER A 444 17.09 -50.21 0.38
N VAL A 445 17.55 -49.16 -0.29
CA VAL A 445 17.09 -48.74 -1.64
C VAL A 445 18.26 -48.31 -2.53
N PRO A 446 18.16 -48.44 -3.87
CA PRO A 446 19.22 -48.00 -4.79
C PRO A 446 19.51 -46.49 -4.68
N ALA A 447 20.77 -46.08 -4.89
CA ALA A 447 21.18 -44.68 -4.84
C ALA A 447 20.43 -43.77 -5.84
N GLY A 448 19.92 -44.34 -6.94
CA GLY A 448 19.10 -43.65 -7.94
C GLY A 448 17.62 -43.48 -7.58
N THR A 449 17.19 -43.88 -6.37
CA THR A 449 15.80 -43.70 -5.91
C THR A 449 15.46 -42.21 -5.86
N ARG A 450 14.43 -41.82 -6.62
CA ARG A 450 14.03 -40.44 -6.82
C ARG A 450 13.28 -39.92 -5.59
N ILE A 451 13.48 -38.64 -5.27
CA ILE A 451 12.65 -37.91 -4.32
C ILE A 451 11.74 -36.95 -5.08
N ASP A 452 10.43 -37.16 -4.91
CA ASP A 452 9.38 -36.29 -5.39
C ASP A 452 8.79 -35.48 -4.22
N LEU A 453 8.50 -34.19 -4.46
CA LEU A 453 7.78 -33.35 -3.52
C LEU A 453 6.33 -33.21 -4.00
N MET A 454 5.39 -33.57 -3.14
CA MET A 454 3.96 -33.46 -3.42
C MET A 454 3.30 -32.62 -2.34
N PRO A 455 2.43 -31.66 -2.67
CA PRO A 455 1.57 -31.04 -1.69
C PRO A 455 0.56 -32.08 -1.17
N GLU A 456 0.52 -32.29 0.14
CA GLU A 456 -0.43 -33.19 0.81
C GLU A 456 -1.18 -32.38 1.87
N ALA A 457 -2.39 -31.93 1.53
CA ALA A 457 -3.13 -30.95 2.32
C ALA A 457 -2.28 -29.71 2.62
N ASP A 458 -1.90 -29.51 3.88
CA ASP A 458 -1.05 -28.41 4.36
C ASP A 458 0.40 -28.84 4.62
N LEU A 459 0.80 -30.05 4.23
CA LEU A 459 2.16 -30.57 4.39
C LEU A 459 2.88 -30.66 3.04
N VAL A 460 4.22 -30.66 3.09
CA VAL A 460 5.04 -31.17 1.99
C VAL A 460 5.32 -32.65 2.22
N ALA A 461 4.92 -33.49 1.26
CA ALA A 461 5.24 -34.91 1.24
C ALA A 461 6.53 -35.14 0.43
N VAL A 462 7.54 -35.72 1.08
CA VAL A 462 8.80 -36.16 0.47
C VAL A 462 8.68 -37.65 0.18
N VAL A 463 8.53 -38.03 -1.08
CA VAL A 463 8.27 -39.43 -1.46
C VAL A 463 9.50 -40.01 -2.17
N ALA A 464 10.09 -41.05 -1.59
CA ALA A 464 11.14 -41.85 -2.22
C ALA A 464 10.52 -42.94 -3.10
N THR A 465 10.65 -42.83 -4.43
CA THR A 465 10.05 -43.75 -5.41
C THR A 465 11.09 -44.62 -6.11
N THR A 466 10.82 -45.92 -6.19
CA THR A 466 11.64 -46.91 -6.93
C THR A 466 11.20 -47.10 -8.38
N ARG A 467 10.11 -46.43 -8.80
CA ARG A 467 9.58 -46.50 -10.17
C ARG A 467 10.34 -45.54 -11.09
N PRO A 468 10.59 -45.90 -12.37
CA PRO A 468 11.15 -44.97 -13.34
C PRO A 468 10.21 -43.77 -13.58
N ALA A 469 10.80 -42.61 -13.88
CA ALA A 469 10.06 -41.35 -14.06
C ALA A 469 8.96 -41.49 -15.14
N PRO A 470 7.79 -40.85 -14.96
CA PRO A 470 6.77 -40.83 -16.01
C PRO A 470 7.33 -40.18 -17.28
N PRO A 471 6.98 -40.69 -18.48
CA PRO A 471 7.43 -40.09 -19.73
C PRO A 471 6.96 -38.63 -19.81
N GLY A 472 7.88 -37.71 -20.09
CA GLY A 472 7.61 -36.27 -20.17
C GLY A 472 6.55 -35.91 -21.23
N PRO A 473 5.97 -34.70 -21.15
CA PRO A 473 4.93 -34.27 -22.09
C PRO A 473 5.48 -34.28 -23.52
N ARG A 474 4.74 -34.93 -24.42
CA ARG A 474 5.00 -34.96 -25.86
C ARG A 474 4.56 -33.67 -26.52
#